data_AF-A0A956WJZ1-F1
#
_entry.id   AF-A0A956WJZ1-F1
#
_cell.length_a   1.000
_cell.length_b   1.000
_cell.length_c   1.000
_cell.angle_alpha   90.00
_cell.angle_beta   90.00
_cell.angle_gamma   90.00
#
_symmetry.space_group_name_H-M   'P 1'
#
loop_
_entity.id
_entity.type
_entity.pdbx_description
1 polymer ?
#
loop_
_entity_poly.entity_id
_entity_poly.type
_entity_poly.pdbx_seq_one_letter_code
_entity_poly.pdbx_strand_id
1 'polypeptide(L)'
;QPGRSVDTASRLLPPGNPEEITMFWLNHIFWSAPAPMPAPMARAFIVVALLISLLAVAGFFLFDGVQRLLFVLAFTAMSISNLLWAIGSLQGDARQGERLRAASRPFGVVMLIALPLVAWLEYFA
;
A
#
# COMPACT_ATOMS: atom_id res chain seq x y z
N GLN A 1 -7.47 47.52 1.67
CA GLN A 1 -6.55 47.10 0.59
C GLN A 1 -6.75 45.61 0.32
N PRO A 2 -7.36 45.19 -0.79
CA PRO A 2 -7.48 43.78 -1.14
C PRO A 2 -6.41 43.40 -2.17
N GLY A 3 -5.45 42.56 -1.78
CA GLY A 3 -4.32 42.20 -2.65
C GLY A 3 -3.54 40.97 -2.20
N ARG A 4 -4.23 39.92 -1.71
CA ARG A 4 -3.54 38.75 -1.15
C ARG A 4 -4.31 37.44 -1.37
N SER A 5 -4.57 37.08 -2.63
CA SER A 5 -5.20 35.79 -2.97
C SER A 5 -4.67 35.11 -4.24
N VAL A 6 -3.49 35.48 -4.74
CA VAL A 6 -2.97 34.96 -6.04
C VAL A 6 -1.80 33.97 -5.88
N ASP A 7 -1.15 33.88 -4.72
CA ASP A 7 0.14 33.16 -4.59
C ASP A 7 0.07 31.65 -4.28
N THR A 8 -1.12 31.07 -4.07
CA THR A 8 -1.22 29.64 -3.73
C THR A 8 -1.37 28.75 -4.96
N ALA A 9 -1.89 29.26 -6.07
CA ALA A 9 -2.17 28.48 -7.28
C ALA A 9 -0.91 28.22 -8.13
N SER A 10 0.13 29.06 -8.02
CA SER A 10 1.38 28.93 -8.77
C SER A 10 2.34 27.89 -8.20
N ARG A 11 2.13 27.41 -6.97
CA ARG A 11 3.01 26.41 -6.31
C ARG A 11 2.71 24.94 -6.66
N LEU A 12 1.67 24.69 -7.46
CA LEU A 12 1.29 23.34 -7.90
C LEU A 12 1.59 23.11 -9.39
N LEU A 13 2.23 24.06 -10.07
CA LEU A 13 2.63 23.87 -11.46
C LEU A 13 3.80 22.88 -11.50
N PRO A 14 3.65 21.75 -12.21
CA PRO A 14 4.75 20.82 -12.39
C PRO A 14 5.88 21.51 -13.19
N PRO A 15 7.13 21.09 -13.00
CA PRO A 15 8.26 21.63 -13.75
C PRO A 15 8.03 21.58 -15.27
N GLY A 16 8.52 22.59 -16.00
CA GLY A 16 8.29 22.72 -17.44
C GLY A 16 8.95 21.65 -18.32
N ASN A 17 9.74 20.74 -17.75
CA ASN A 17 10.44 19.69 -18.48
C ASN A 17 9.67 18.35 -18.37
N PRO A 18 9.27 17.71 -19.49
CA PRO A 18 8.51 16.45 -19.48
C PRO A 18 9.15 15.31 -18.66
N GLU A 19 10.48 15.25 -18.56
CA GLU A 19 11.16 14.25 -17.73
C GLU A 19 11.00 14.50 -16.22
N GLU A 20 10.99 15.76 -15.80
CA GLU A 20 10.73 16.09 -14.40
C GLU A 20 9.25 15.87 -14.06
N ILE A 21 8.33 16.06 -15.01
CA ILE A 21 6.91 15.75 -14.86
C ILE A 21 6.72 14.24 -14.63
N THR A 22 7.36 13.39 -15.44
CA THR A 22 7.23 11.93 -15.28
C THR A 22 7.85 11.44 -13.97
N MET A 23 9.04 11.94 -13.59
CA MET A 23 9.67 11.60 -12.31
C MET A 23 8.85 12.11 -11.12
N PHE A 24 8.27 13.31 -11.20
CA PHE A 24 7.40 13.86 -10.17
C PHE A 24 6.14 13.01 -10.01
N TRP A 25 5.48 12.63 -11.11
CA TRP A 25 4.29 11.77 -11.07
C TRP A 25 4.59 10.36 -10.59
N LEU A 26 5.70 9.75 -11.02
CA LEU A 26 6.16 8.46 -10.51
C LEU A 26 6.42 8.54 -9.01
N ASN A 27 7.16 9.56 -8.56
CA ASN A 27 7.43 9.74 -7.16
C ASN A 27 6.12 9.96 -6.37
N HIS A 28 5.20 10.77 -6.90
CA HIS A 28 3.93 11.03 -6.25
C HIS A 28 3.06 9.76 -6.21
N ILE A 29 2.93 8.99 -7.29
CA ILE A 29 2.11 7.78 -7.33
C ILE A 29 2.65 6.68 -6.40
N PHE A 30 3.98 6.50 -6.35
CA PHE A 30 4.60 5.46 -5.52
C PHE A 30 4.77 5.89 -4.05
N TRP A 31 4.91 7.18 -3.78
CA TRP A 31 5.25 7.71 -2.45
C TRP A 31 4.18 8.62 -1.83
N SER A 32 3.01 8.79 -2.44
CA SER A 32 1.83 9.39 -1.80
C SER A 32 1.01 8.36 -1.03
N ALA A 33 0.32 8.79 0.03
CA ALA A 33 -0.41 7.84 0.87
C ALA A 33 -1.62 7.33 0.08
N PRO A 34 -1.95 6.03 0.17
CA PRO A 34 -3.17 5.51 -0.41
C PRO A 34 -4.36 6.40 -0.05
N ALA A 35 -5.24 6.75 -0.98
CA ALA A 35 -6.39 7.60 -0.69
C ALA A 35 -7.30 6.98 0.39
N PRO A 36 -8.03 7.77 1.20
CA PRO A 36 -8.94 7.23 2.19
C PRO A 36 -10.12 6.55 1.48
N MET A 37 -10.50 5.35 1.94
CA MET A 37 -11.62 4.61 1.37
C MET A 37 -12.92 4.83 2.15
N PRO A 38 -14.09 4.62 1.51
CA PRO A 38 -15.39 4.67 2.20
C PRO A 38 -15.48 3.66 3.35
N ALA A 39 -16.11 4.06 4.46
CA ALA A 39 -16.27 3.22 5.64
C ALA A 39 -16.81 1.79 5.40
N PRO A 40 -17.82 1.53 4.53
CA PRO A 40 -18.26 0.16 4.27
C PRO A 40 -17.19 -0.68 3.56
N MET A 41 -16.43 -0.08 2.62
CA MET A 41 -15.31 -0.76 1.97
C MET A 41 -14.19 -1.05 2.97
N ALA A 42 -13.91 -0.12 3.88
CA ALA A 42 -12.87 -0.35 4.89
C ALA A 42 -13.17 -1.53 5.80
N ARG A 43 -14.44 -1.70 6.20
CA ARG A 43 -14.86 -2.88 6.96
C ARG A 43 -14.69 -4.17 6.16
N ALA A 44 -15.04 -4.16 4.87
CA ALA A 44 -14.82 -5.30 3.98
C ALA A 44 -13.32 -5.65 3.88
N PHE A 45 -12.45 -4.65 3.75
CA PHE A 45 -10.99 -4.85 3.70
C PHE A 45 -10.43 -5.41 5.00
N ILE A 46 -10.98 -5.07 6.16
CA ILE A 46 -10.62 -5.71 7.44
C ILE A 46 -10.95 -7.21 7.38
N VAL A 47 -12.15 -7.58 6.92
CA VAL A 47 -12.54 -8.99 6.77
C VAL A 47 -11.62 -9.71 5.79
N VAL A 48 -11.34 -9.10 4.64
CA VAL A 48 -10.40 -9.65 3.65
C VAL A 48 -9.00 -9.84 4.24
N ALA A 49 -8.50 -8.87 5.02
CA ALA A 49 -7.21 -8.99 5.70
C ALA A 49 -7.17 -10.18 6.66
N LEU A 50 -8.26 -10.44 7.38
CA LEU A 50 -8.36 -11.61 8.27
C LEU A 50 -8.37 -12.92 7.48
N LEU A 51 -9.10 -12.99 6.36
CA LEU A 51 -9.09 -14.16 5.48
C LEU A 51 -7.69 -14.43 4.89
N ILE A 52 -6.98 -13.38 4.48
CA ILE A 52 -5.60 -13.46 4.00
C ILE A 52 -4.66 -13.96 5.11
N SER A 53 -4.85 -13.52 6.35
CA SER A 53 -4.09 -14.04 7.50
C SER A 53 -4.34 -15.53 7.71
N LEU A 54 -5.58 -16.00 7.60
CA LEU A 54 -5.89 -17.43 7.65
C LEU A 54 -5.21 -18.20 6.51
N LEU A 55 -5.16 -17.61 5.31
CA LEU A 55 -4.45 -18.19 4.17
C LEU A 55 -2.93 -18.28 4.41
N ALA A 56 -2.32 -17.28 5.06
CA ALA A 56 -0.92 -17.33 5.46
C ALA A 56 -0.67 -18.48 6.46
N VAL A 57 -1.56 -18.66 7.44
CA VAL A 57 -1.48 -19.78 8.39
C VAL A 57 -1.64 -21.11 7.67
N ALA A 58 -2.59 -21.25 6.74
CA ALA A 58 -2.73 -22.45 5.93
C ALA A 58 -1.48 -22.73 5.08
N GLY A 59 -0.92 -21.69 4.44
CA GLY A 59 0.31 -21.78 3.65
C GLY A 59 1.52 -22.25 4.47
N PHE A 60 1.55 -21.95 5.77
CA PHE A 60 2.58 -22.49 6.66
C PHE A 60 2.56 -24.03 6.75
N PHE A 61 1.38 -24.64 6.68
CA PHE A 61 1.22 -26.11 6.74
C PHE A 61 1.27 -26.79 5.37
N LEU A 62 0.97 -26.06 4.29
CA LEU A 62 0.85 -26.62 2.94
C LEU A 62 2.18 -26.62 2.15
N PHE A 63 3.08 -25.70 2.44
CA PHE A 63 4.35 -25.56 1.72
C PHE A 63 5.55 -25.94 2.58
N ASP A 64 6.61 -26.40 1.93
CA ASP A 64 7.88 -26.73 2.56
C ASP A 64 9.01 -25.78 2.13
N GLY A 65 10.07 -25.73 2.94
CA GLY A 65 11.29 -25.00 2.62
C GLY A 65 11.12 -23.48 2.44
N VAL A 66 11.77 -22.93 1.40
CA VAL A 66 11.82 -21.48 1.13
C VAL A 66 10.49 -20.95 0.60
N GLN A 67 9.72 -21.76 -0.14
CA GLN A 67 8.39 -21.39 -0.64
C GLN A 67 7.44 -21.07 0.51
N ARG A 68 7.47 -21.87 1.60
CA ARG A 68 6.71 -21.59 2.82
C ARG A 68 6.99 -20.19 3.36
N LEU A 69 8.26 -19.84 3.51
CA LEU A 69 8.66 -18.54 4.09
C LEU A 69 8.17 -17.39 3.22
N LEU A 70 8.35 -17.48 1.89
CA LEU A 70 7.96 -16.42 0.96
C LEU A 70 6.45 -16.28 0.86
N PHE A 71 5.72 -17.40 0.84
CA PHE A 71 4.26 -17.40 0.81
C PHE A 71 3.70 -16.76 2.10
N VAL A 72 4.12 -17.25 3.27
CA VAL A 72 3.68 -16.68 4.56
C VAL A 72 4.03 -15.19 4.63
N LEU A 73 5.25 -14.80 4.24
CA LEU A 73 5.67 -13.40 4.23
C LEU A 73 4.80 -12.54 3.30
N ALA A 74 4.51 -13.01 2.09
CA ALA A 74 3.70 -12.29 1.11
C ALA A 74 2.27 -12.07 1.61
N PHE A 75 1.61 -13.12 2.09
CA PHE A 75 0.23 -13.04 2.59
C PHE A 75 0.15 -12.27 3.91
N THR A 76 1.10 -12.43 4.82
CA THR A 76 1.16 -11.62 6.05
C THR A 76 1.36 -10.13 5.72
N ALA A 77 2.30 -9.80 4.81
CA ALA A 77 2.50 -8.42 4.38
C ALA A 77 1.25 -7.84 3.70
N MET A 78 0.60 -8.60 2.83
CA MET A 78 -0.67 -8.21 2.21
C MET A 78 -1.76 -7.94 3.25
N SER A 79 -1.88 -8.82 4.26
CA SER A 79 -2.86 -8.67 5.34
C SER A 79 -2.62 -7.40 6.16
N ILE A 80 -1.37 -7.17 6.60
CA ILE A 80 -0.99 -5.98 7.36
C ILE A 80 -1.22 -4.71 6.53
N SER A 81 -0.85 -4.73 5.25
CA SER A 81 -1.06 -3.60 4.33
C SER A 81 -2.55 -3.23 4.23
N ASN A 82 -3.41 -4.22 3.98
CA ASN A 82 -4.86 -4.03 3.90
C ASN A 82 -5.45 -3.52 5.22
N LEU A 83 -4.96 -4.05 6.35
CA LEU A 83 -5.42 -3.63 7.67
C LEU A 83 -5.02 -2.19 7.98
N LEU A 84 -3.79 -1.80 7.70
CA LEU A 84 -3.29 -0.43 7.90
C LEU A 84 -4.02 0.57 7.03
N TRP A 85 -4.29 0.22 5.77
CA TRP A 85 -5.10 1.06 4.89
C TRP A 85 -6.54 1.20 5.40
N ALA A 86 -7.13 0.11 5.90
CA ALA A 86 -8.50 0.13 6.40
C ALA A 86 -8.67 0.89 7.71
N ILE A 87 -7.79 0.66 8.68
CA ILE A 87 -7.80 1.40 9.94
C ILE A 87 -7.53 2.89 9.67
N GLY A 88 -6.56 3.20 8.81
CA GLY A 88 -6.25 4.57 8.43
C GLY A 88 -7.37 5.28 7.66
N SER A 89 -8.28 4.53 7.03
CA SER A 89 -9.47 5.08 6.36
C SER A 89 -10.67 5.26 7.29
N LEU A 90 -10.72 4.52 8.40
CA LEU A 90 -11.77 4.63 9.42
C LEU A 90 -11.43 5.65 10.53
N GLN A 91 -10.19 6.14 10.55
CA GLN A 91 -9.75 7.13 11.52
C GLN A 91 -10.41 8.49 11.27
N GLY A 92 -10.97 9.09 12.33
CA GLY A 92 -11.57 10.42 12.27
C GLY A 92 -10.56 11.57 12.15
N ASP A 93 -9.29 11.33 12.50
CA ASP A 93 -8.19 12.29 12.34
C ASP A 93 -7.48 12.06 11.00
N ALA A 94 -7.60 13.02 10.08
CA ALA A 94 -7.01 12.97 8.75
C ALA A 94 -5.49 12.79 8.76
N ARG A 95 -4.77 13.37 9.74
CA ARG A 95 -3.30 13.27 9.83
C ARG A 95 -2.85 11.90 10.32
N GLN A 96 -3.56 11.32 11.29
CA GLN A 96 -3.26 9.97 11.77
C GLN A 96 -3.61 8.94 10.69
N GLY A 97 -4.75 9.13 10.01
CA GLY A 97 -5.19 8.25 8.94
C GLY A 97 -4.19 8.23 7.78
N GLU A 98 -3.67 9.39 7.39
CA GLU A 98 -2.58 9.50 6.39
C GLU A 98 -1.34 8.71 6.80
N ARG A 99 -0.91 8.81 8.07
CA ARG A 99 0.28 8.10 8.58
C ARG A 99 0.09 6.58 8.55
N LEU A 100 -1.08 6.08 8.97
CA LEU A 100 -1.38 4.65 8.94
C LEU A 100 -1.43 4.13 7.49
N ARG A 101 -2.02 4.89 6.58
CA ARG A 101 -2.04 4.59 5.14
C ARG A 101 -0.62 4.61 4.55
N ALA A 102 0.22 5.55 4.95
CA ALA A 102 1.62 5.58 4.52
C ALA A 102 2.44 4.39 5.08
N ALA A 103 2.10 3.90 6.27
CA ALA A 103 2.76 2.74 6.89
C ALA A 103 2.45 1.42 6.18
N SER A 104 1.39 1.33 5.36
CA SER A 104 1.08 0.11 4.58
C SER A 104 2.06 -0.13 3.42
N ARG A 105 2.74 0.92 2.94
CA ARG A 105 3.64 0.88 1.78
C ARG A 105 4.79 -0.14 1.88
N PRO A 106 5.62 -0.17 2.95
CA PRO A 106 6.69 -1.15 3.03
C PRO A 106 6.16 -2.59 2.90
N PHE A 107 4.98 -2.87 3.44
CA PHE A 107 4.35 -4.18 3.31
C PHE A 107 3.86 -4.46 1.88
N GLY A 108 3.32 -3.45 1.19
CA GLY A 108 2.99 -3.56 -0.24
C GLY A 108 4.23 -3.86 -1.11
N VAL A 109 5.37 -3.23 -0.82
CA VAL A 109 6.64 -3.51 -1.52
C VAL A 109 7.13 -4.93 -1.24
N VAL A 110 7.12 -5.36 0.03
CA VAL A 110 7.49 -6.73 0.41
C VAL A 110 6.62 -7.75 -0.34
N MET A 111 5.31 -7.52 -0.39
CA MET A 111 4.38 -8.38 -1.12
C MET A 111 4.67 -8.42 -2.63
N LEU A 112 4.91 -7.26 -3.26
CA LEU A 112 5.23 -7.16 -4.68
C LEU A 112 6.54 -7.85 -5.07
N ILE A 113 7.49 -7.96 -4.14
CA ILE A 113 8.74 -8.69 -4.37
C ILE A 113 8.54 -10.18 -4.09
N ALA A 114 7.86 -10.52 -3.00
CA ALA A 114 7.71 -11.90 -2.55
C ALA A 114 6.85 -12.74 -3.50
N LEU A 115 5.74 -12.22 -4.02
CA LEU A 115 4.84 -12.99 -4.90
C LEU A 115 5.49 -13.42 -6.22
N PRO A 116 6.16 -12.54 -6.99
CA PRO A 116 6.91 -12.96 -8.17
C PRO A 116 8.02 -13.95 -7.84
N LEU A 117 8.66 -13.83 -6.67
CA LEU A 117 9.70 -14.76 -6.26
C LEU A 117 9.15 -16.16 -6.00
N VAL A 118 7.96 -16.26 -5.37
CA VAL A 118 7.24 -17.53 -5.20
C VAL A 118 6.90 -18.12 -6.56
N ALA A 119 6.28 -17.34 -7.46
CA ALA A 119 5.91 -17.80 -8.79
C ALA A 119 7.13 -18.26 -9.62
N TRP A 120 8.25 -17.54 -9.50
CA TRP A 120 9.51 -17.92 -10.14
C TRP A 120 10.04 -19.24 -9.60
N LEU A 121 10.05 -19.42 -8.26
CA LEU A 121 10.47 -20.67 -7.64
C LEU A 121 9.55 -21.83 -8.01
N GLU A 122 8.25 -21.63 -8.13
CA GLU A 122 7.33 -22.68 -8.59
C GLU A 122 7.53 -23.05 -10.07
N TYR A 123 7.93 -22.10 -10.91
CA TYR A 123 8.15 -22.37 -12.33
C TYR A 123 9.50 -23.05 -12.63
N PHE A 124 10.55 -22.76 -11.84
CA PHE A 124 11.92 -23.19 -12.13
C PHE A 124 12.51 -24.23 -11.14
N ALA A 125 11.85 -24.53 -10.02
CA ALA A 125 12.27 -25.56 -9.07
C ALA A 125 11.54 -26.88 -9.30
#